data_AF-A0A1I5RMW6-F1
#
_entry.id   AF-A0A1I5RMW6-F1
#
_cell.length_a   1.000
_cell.length_b   1.000
_cell.length_c   1.000
_cell.angle_alpha   90.00
_cell.angle_beta   90.00
_cell.angle_gamma   90.00
#
_symmetry.space_group_name_H-M   'P 1'
#
loop_
_entity.id
_entity.type
_entity.pdbx_description
1 polymer ?
#
loop_
_entity_poly.entity_id
_entity_poly.type
_entity_poly.pdbx_seq_one_letter_code
_entity_poly.pdbx_strand_id
1 'polypeptide(L)'
;MKRPLIIFLILASLSLAVLGFQSLIKEPDVAVNINDDVVPIVTSEEPINLMLATDLHYLTEALIEQGPVYDDLFKTGDGKMLYDLERIVDAFITQALTSQPDAVVLSGDLTLNGEKLSHEHLSEKLDQLRAAGIAVFVTPGNHDLNNYHASRFTKEAVYRVEKTTPDAFRQIYQSDSAHIVSVDDASLSYVAAIREDTWLVMLDTVKHENNSEQKPSEPSGRVRIETELWLEDILRRADEQGIQPLVVSHHNLLEHHPHMNRNFTIEHPQRIKEMFKTFGVRTHFSGHIHVQHTAVEDGLYDIATGALSVYPHLYGAVTLEKDQTLHYQAKALTVPGDYAIEGSGQAVDFHTYSQVTFEKISYDKAMERVLLYDLPLEETRQMATVFSKFNTSFFSGTLKDDHQQIKALPGYGLWDKAGDTSLKWYMFSELSGPFFDHQTIEVRPE
;
A
#
# COMPACT_ATOMS: atom_id res chain seq x y z
N MET A 1 49.26 40.34 -6.83
CA MET A 1 48.17 39.35 -7.02
C MET A 1 48.28 38.27 -5.94
N LYS A 2 47.51 38.35 -4.85
CA LYS A 2 47.52 37.41 -3.70
C LYS A 2 46.10 36.90 -3.38
N ARG A 3 45.31 36.54 -4.40
CA ARG A 3 43.92 36.06 -4.26
C ARG A 3 43.71 34.53 -4.39
N PRO A 4 44.56 33.71 -5.06
CA PRO A 4 44.25 32.28 -5.22
C PRO A 4 44.52 31.44 -3.96
N LEU A 5 45.46 31.85 -3.09
CA LEU A 5 45.84 31.08 -1.89
C LEU A 5 44.76 31.10 -0.79
N ILE A 6 43.99 32.19 -0.69
CA ILE A 6 42.95 32.35 0.34
C ILE A 6 41.70 31.51 -0.01
N ILE A 7 41.37 31.39 -1.29
CA ILE A 7 40.21 30.59 -1.75
C ILE A 7 40.47 29.09 -1.54
N PHE A 8 41.71 28.63 -1.76
CA PHE A 8 42.09 27.22 -1.55
C PHE A 8 42.06 26.84 -0.06
N LEU A 9 42.50 27.74 0.83
CA LEU A 9 42.43 27.55 2.28
C LEU A 9 40.99 27.53 2.81
N ILE A 10 40.09 28.36 2.26
CA ILE A 10 38.67 28.36 2.64
C ILE A 10 37.99 27.05 2.18
N LEU A 11 38.22 26.60 0.94
CA LEU A 11 37.68 25.33 0.43
C LEU A 11 38.21 24.11 1.20
N ALA A 12 39.51 24.07 1.50
CA ALA A 12 40.11 23.01 2.31
C ALA A 12 39.54 22.99 3.75
N SER A 13 39.29 24.17 4.33
CA SER A 13 38.69 24.28 5.66
C SER A 13 37.21 23.89 5.70
N LEU A 14 36.45 24.16 4.63
CA LEU A 14 35.06 23.68 4.50
C LEU A 14 35.01 22.16 4.33
N SER A 15 35.90 21.55 3.54
CA SER A 15 35.95 20.09 3.39
C SER A 15 36.36 19.38 4.68
N LEU A 16 37.30 19.94 5.45
CA LEU A 16 37.68 19.42 6.76
C LEU A 16 36.58 19.62 7.81
N ALA A 17 35.81 20.72 7.73
CA ALA A 17 34.66 20.95 8.60
C ALA A 17 33.50 19.98 8.28
N VAL A 18 33.25 19.67 7.00
CA VAL A 18 32.24 18.68 6.58
C VAL A 18 32.64 17.26 6.97
N LEU A 19 33.91 16.87 6.77
CA LEU A 19 34.43 15.57 7.21
C LEU A 19 34.45 15.43 8.74
N GLY A 20 34.80 16.51 9.45
CA GLY A 20 34.74 16.56 10.91
C GLY A 20 33.31 16.51 11.45
N PHE A 21 32.34 17.12 10.76
CA PHE A 21 30.92 17.04 11.14
C PHE A 21 30.33 15.64 10.87
N GLN A 22 30.70 14.99 9.76
CA GLN A 22 30.31 13.61 9.48
C GLN A 22 30.90 12.62 10.50
N SER A 23 32.11 12.85 11.02
CA SER A 23 32.68 12.03 12.09
C SER A 23 32.14 12.36 13.50
N LEU A 24 31.28 13.37 13.64
CA LEU A 24 30.70 13.83 14.89
C LEU A 24 29.23 13.39 15.08
N ILE A 25 28.59 12.89 14.02
CA ILE A 25 27.27 12.25 14.12
C ILE A 25 27.51 10.78 14.49
N LYS A 26 27.54 10.49 15.78
CA LYS A 26 27.52 9.11 16.27
C LYS A 26 26.11 8.58 16.05
N GLU A 27 25.97 7.49 15.28
CA GLU A 27 24.69 6.79 15.16
C GLU A 27 24.19 6.34 16.55
N PRO A 28 22.86 6.32 16.76
CA PRO A 28 22.30 5.84 18.01
C PRO A 28 22.67 4.36 18.21
N ASP A 29 22.91 3.98 19.46
CA ASP A 29 23.12 2.58 19.83
C ASP A 29 21.75 1.90 19.91
N VAL A 30 21.47 0.99 18.97
CA VAL A 30 20.18 0.29 18.85
C VAL A 30 20.38 -1.14 19.32
N ALA A 31 19.74 -1.50 20.43
CA ALA A 31 19.74 -2.86 20.92
C ALA A 31 18.74 -3.70 20.11
N VAL A 32 19.23 -4.75 19.46
CA VAL A 32 18.37 -5.70 18.73
C VAL A 32 18.24 -6.97 19.54
N ASN A 33 17.02 -7.24 20.00
CA ASN A 33 16.69 -8.45 20.73
C ASN A 33 16.16 -9.51 19.76
N ILE A 34 16.76 -10.70 19.79
CA ILE A 34 16.31 -11.86 19.02
C ILE A 34 15.66 -12.85 19.97
N ASN A 35 14.51 -13.36 19.58
CA ASN A 35 13.85 -14.47 20.24
C ASN A 35 14.50 -15.78 19.77
N ASP A 36 15.36 -16.36 20.61
CA ASP A 36 16.05 -17.62 20.33
C ASP A 36 15.11 -18.85 20.35
N ASP A 37 13.92 -18.71 20.94
CA ASP A 37 12.90 -19.78 21.04
C ASP A 37 11.77 -19.61 20.00
N VAL A 38 12.03 -18.88 18.90
CA VAL A 38 11.04 -18.63 17.86
C VAL A 38 10.60 -19.94 17.18
N VAL A 39 9.29 -20.09 16.99
CA VAL A 39 8.67 -21.23 16.30
C VAL A 39 8.20 -20.76 14.93
N PRO A 40 8.69 -21.34 13.82
CA PRO A 40 8.19 -20.98 12.49
C PRO A 40 6.75 -21.45 12.29
N ILE A 41 6.00 -20.71 11.47
CA ILE A 41 4.59 -21.02 11.15
C ILE A 41 4.49 -22.31 10.34
N VAL A 42 5.32 -22.39 9.29
CA VAL A 42 5.44 -23.54 8.41
C VAL A 42 6.65 -24.35 8.83
N THR A 43 6.43 -25.63 9.13
CA THR A 43 7.47 -26.60 9.51
C THR A 43 7.69 -27.68 8.47
N SER A 44 6.87 -27.68 7.40
CA SER A 44 7.01 -28.59 6.27
C SER A 44 7.92 -27.98 5.20
N GLU A 45 8.31 -28.86 4.27
CA GLU A 45 9.11 -28.53 3.09
C GLU A 45 8.23 -28.14 1.88
N GLU A 46 6.92 -28.04 2.09
CA GLU A 46 5.97 -27.61 1.08
C GLU A 46 6.14 -26.10 0.79
N PRO A 47 5.68 -25.62 -0.38
CA PRO A 47 5.69 -24.20 -0.69
C PRO A 47 4.90 -23.40 0.35
N ILE A 48 5.43 -22.25 0.75
CA ILE A 48 4.75 -21.30 1.66
C ILE A 48 3.72 -20.53 0.83
N ASN A 49 2.49 -20.42 1.35
CA ASN A 49 1.40 -19.69 0.71
C ASN A 49 0.96 -18.52 1.58
N LEU A 50 1.11 -17.30 1.07
CA LEU A 50 0.69 -16.07 1.74
C LEU A 50 -0.46 -15.42 0.97
N MET A 51 -1.37 -14.79 1.70
CA MET A 51 -2.40 -13.92 1.15
C MET A 51 -2.14 -12.48 1.60
N LEU A 52 -1.68 -11.64 0.67
CA LEU A 52 -1.36 -10.24 0.89
C LEU A 52 -2.58 -9.37 0.56
N ALA A 53 -2.95 -8.46 1.47
CA ALA A 53 -3.93 -7.42 1.18
C ALA A 53 -3.51 -6.09 1.82
N THR A 54 -4.11 -5.01 1.35
CA THR A 54 -3.77 -3.65 1.77
C THR A 54 -4.94 -2.72 1.55
N ASP A 55 -4.92 -1.56 2.20
CA ASP A 55 -5.88 -0.49 1.96
C ASP A 55 -7.34 -0.98 2.06
N LEU A 56 -7.62 -1.71 3.15
CA LEU A 56 -8.97 -2.18 3.48
C LEU A 56 -9.88 -0.99 3.75
N HIS A 57 -9.33 0.08 4.35
CA HIS A 57 -10.04 1.29 4.72
C HIS A 57 -11.35 1.00 5.46
N TYR A 58 -11.36 -0.05 6.30
CA TYR A 58 -12.55 -0.56 6.95
C TYR A 58 -13.19 0.49 7.86
N LEU A 59 -14.50 0.64 7.73
CA LEU A 59 -15.31 1.44 8.62
C LEU A 59 -16.48 0.56 9.08
N THR A 60 -16.53 0.27 10.38
CA THR A 60 -17.61 -0.52 10.97
C THR A 60 -18.97 0.16 10.76
N GLU A 61 -19.99 -0.63 10.42
CA GLU A 61 -21.37 -0.14 10.28
C GLU A 61 -21.88 0.54 11.57
N ALA A 62 -21.32 0.20 12.74
CA ALA A 62 -21.68 0.83 14.02
C ALA A 62 -21.37 2.34 14.06
N LEU A 63 -20.51 2.85 13.18
CA LEU A 63 -20.17 4.26 13.06
C LEU A 63 -20.90 4.98 11.92
N ILE A 64 -21.81 4.29 11.22
CA ILE A 64 -22.47 4.81 10.03
C ILE A 64 -23.99 4.83 10.23
N GLU A 65 -24.58 6.01 10.17
CA GLU A 65 -25.99 6.17 9.83
C GLU A 65 -26.08 6.66 8.39
N GLN A 66 -26.63 5.82 7.51
CA GLN A 66 -26.77 6.13 6.09
C GLN A 66 -27.58 7.41 5.87
N GLY A 67 -27.08 8.30 5.02
CA GLY A 67 -27.69 9.58 4.72
C GLY A 67 -26.75 10.54 3.96
N PRO A 68 -27.23 11.76 3.64
CA PRO A 68 -26.57 12.66 2.70
C PRO A 68 -25.11 13.00 3.03
N VAL A 69 -24.76 13.03 4.32
CA VAL A 69 -23.39 13.31 4.78
C VAL A 69 -22.43 12.20 4.37
N TYR A 70 -22.82 10.93 4.53
CA TYR A 70 -22.00 9.80 4.10
C TYR A 70 -22.00 9.66 2.57
N ASP A 71 -23.13 9.98 1.93
CA ASP A 71 -23.21 9.99 0.46
C ASP A 71 -22.27 11.00 -0.19
N ASP A 72 -22.08 12.16 0.43
CA ASP A 72 -21.14 13.19 -0.06
C ASP A 72 -19.69 12.73 0.05
N LEU A 73 -19.33 12.07 1.17
CA LEU A 73 -18.01 11.46 1.34
C LEU A 73 -17.74 10.42 0.25
N PHE A 74 -18.72 9.56 -0.05
CA PHE A 74 -18.58 8.55 -1.10
C PHE A 74 -18.39 9.18 -2.48
N LYS A 75 -19.21 10.17 -2.84
CA LYS A 75 -19.16 10.83 -4.16
C LYS A 75 -17.87 11.61 -4.39
N THR A 76 -17.33 12.23 -3.35
CA THR A 76 -16.09 13.03 -3.41
C THR A 76 -14.83 12.20 -3.17
N GLY A 77 -14.99 10.95 -2.72
CA GLY A 77 -13.91 10.01 -2.43
C GLY A 77 -13.10 9.60 -3.66
N ASP A 78 -12.05 8.83 -3.43
CA ASP A 78 -11.07 8.34 -4.41
C ASP A 78 -11.43 6.98 -5.04
N GLY A 79 -12.70 6.57 -4.96
CA GLY A 79 -13.20 5.34 -5.58
C GLY A 79 -13.33 4.15 -4.62
N LYS A 80 -13.04 4.34 -3.33
CA LYS A 80 -13.33 3.35 -2.29
C LYS A 80 -14.82 3.04 -2.23
N MET A 81 -15.17 1.76 -2.18
CA MET A 81 -16.56 1.28 -2.11
C MET A 81 -17.13 1.42 -0.69
N LEU A 82 -17.28 2.66 -0.21
CA LEU A 82 -17.59 2.98 1.20
C LEU A 82 -18.88 2.33 1.73
N TYR A 83 -19.89 2.10 0.89
CA TYR A 83 -21.12 1.42 1.29
C TYR A 83 -20.97 -0.09 1.46
N ASP A 84 -19.91 -0.67 0.90
CA ASP A 84 -19.72 -2.12 0.79
C ASP A 84 -18.48 -2.60 1.56
N LEU A 85 -17.79 -1.73 2.31
CA LEU A 85 -16.58 -2.06 3.07
C LEU A 85 -16.77 -3.25 4.02
N GLU A 86 -17.89 -3.30 4.75
CA GLU A 86 -18.22 -4.44 5.64
C GLU A 86 -18.27 -5.75 4.85
N ARG A 87 -18.97 -5.76 3.71
CA ARG A 87 -19.12 -6.93 2.83
C ARG A 87 -17.82 -7.33 2.17
N ILE A 88 -17.00 -6.37 1.75
CA ILE A 88 -15.69 -6.60 1.16
C ILE A 88 -14.78 -7.30 2.19
N VAL A 89 -14.72 -6.78 3.42
CA VAL A 89 -13.92 -7.40 4.48
C VAL A 89 -14.45 -8.79 4.82
N ASP A 90 -15.76 -8.98 4.98
CA ASP A 90 -16.35 -10.31 5.25
C ASP A 90 -16.06 -11.32 4.13
N ALA A 91 -16.13 -10.88 2.87
CA ALA A 91 -15.80 -11.71 1.73
C ALA A 91 -14.31 -12.08 1.71
N PHE A 92 -13.41 -11.16 2.08
CA PHE A 92 -11.98 -11.43 2.20
C PHE A 92 -11.66 -12.44 3.30
N ILE A 93 -12.27 -12.29 4.49
CA ILE A 93 -12.13 -13.28 5.57
C ILE A 93 -12.63 -14.65 5.11
N THR A 94 -13.79 -14.70 4.45
CA THR A 94 -14.35 -15.95 3.88
C THR A 94 -13.41 -16.57 2.83
N GLN A 95 -12.83 -15.74 1.96
CA GLN A 95 -11.88 -16.18 0.95
C GLN A 95 -10.63 -16.78 1.59
N ALA A 96 -10.05 -16.13 2.61
CA ALA A 96 -8.89 -16.63 3.34
C ALA A 96 -9.20 -17.96 4.06
N LEU A 97 -10.36 -18.08 4.72
CA LEU A 97 -10.80 -19.34 5.35
C LEU A 97 -10.97 -20.47 4.32
N THR A 98 -11.37 -20.14 3.10
CA THR A 98 -11.58 -21.11 2.02
C THR A 98 -10.26 -21.56 1.40
N SER A 99 -9.33 -20.64 1.15
CA SER A 99 -8.04 -20.96 0.53
C SER A 99 -7.00 -21.48 1.50
N GLN A 100 -7.18 -21.26 2.81
CA GLN A 100 -6.27 -21.68 3.89
C GLN A 100 -4.80 -21.37 3.60
N PRO A 101 -4.42 -20.08 3.40
CA PRO A 101 -3.01 -19.73 3.32
C PRO A 101 -2.31 -19.98 4.67
N ASP A 102 -1.00 -20.14 4.66
CA ASP A 102 -0.20 -20.24 5.89
C ASP A 102 -0.27 -18.94 6.71
N ALA A 103 -0.30 -17.80 6.01
CA ALA A 103 -0.53 -16.51 6.63
C ALA A 103 -1.31 -15.52 5.75
N VAL A 104 -2.09 -14.66 6.40
CA VAL A 104 -2.61 -13.41 5.86
C VAL A 104 -1.72 -12.25 6.32
N VAL A 105 -1.34 -11.39 5.38
CA VAL A 105 -0.45 -10.26 5.63
C VAL A 105 -1.12 -8.98 5.16
N LEU A 106 -1.31 -8.03 6.07
CA LEU A 106 -1.96 -6.74 5.81
C LEU A 106 -0.97 -5.58 5.86
N SER A 107 -0.74 -4.91 4.74
CA SER A 107 0.28 -3.86 4.60
C SER A 107 -0.23 -2.44 4.87
N GLY A 108 -1.10 -2.25 5.86
CA GLY A 108 -1.55 -0.93 6.29
C GLY A 108 -2.86 -0.43 5.66
N ASP A 109 -3.27 0.74 6.15
CA ASP A 109 -4.57 1.38 5.92
C ASP A 109 -5.71 0.40 6.16
N LEU A 110 -5.68 -0.17 7.37
CA LEU A 110 -6.63 -1.17 7.83
C LEU A 110 -8.01 -0.56 8.01
N THR A 111 -8.07 0.69 8.49
CA THR A 111 -9.31 1.42 8.75
C THR A 111 -9.39 2.72 7.96
N LEU A 112 -10.60 3.27 7.80
CA LEU A 112 -10.82 4.46 6.97
C LEU A 112 -10.06 5.70 7.48
N ASN A 113 -10.15 6.00 8.78
CA ASN A 113 -9.39 7.10 9.39
C ASN A 113 -8.97 6.80 10.84
N GLY A 114 -8.59 5.55 11.15
CA GLY A 114 -8.01 5.21 12.44
C GLY A 114 -9.03 5.19 13.58
N GLU A 115 -10.31 4.96 13.26
CA GLU A 115 -11.35 4.79 14.27
C GLU A 115 -11.05 3.54 15.11
N LYS A 116 -10.89 3.72 16.42
CA LYS A 116 -10.56 2.62 17.33
C LYS A 116 -11.57 1.48 17.27
N LEU A 117 -12.86 1.81 17.21
CA LEU A 117 -13.93 0.80 17.10
C LEU A 117 -13.85 0.01 15.78
N SER A 118 -13.45 0.64 14.67
CA SER A 118 -13.22 -0.07 13.41
C SER A 118 -12.05 -1.05 13.52
N HIS A 119 -10.95 -0.64 14.18
CA HIS A 119 -9.82 -1.54 14.44
C HIS A 119 -10.20 -2.73 15.32
N GLU A 120 -10.95 -2.50 16.41
CA GLU A 120 -11.44 -3.55 17.31
C GLU A 120 -12.31 -4.55 16.53
N HIS A 121 -13.31 -4.08 15.80
CA HIS A 121 -14.19 -4.95 15.00
C HIS A 121 -13.43 -5.67 13.87
N LEU A 122 -12.44 -5.03 13.24
CA LEU A 122 -11.60 -5.70 12.24
C LEU A 122 -10.77 -6.82 12.90
N SER A 123 -10.22 -6.59 14.08
CA SER A 123 -9.46 -7.63 14.80
C SER A 123 -10.34 -8.82 15.16
N GLU A 124 -11.58 -8.60 15.61
CA GLU A 124 -12.56 -9.66 15.84
C GLU A 124 -12.85 -10.50 14.58
N LYS A 125 -12.90 -9.86 13.41
CA LYS A 125 -13.01 -10.58 12.12
C LYS A 125 -11.76 -11.40 11.81
N LEU A 126 -10.58 -10.85 12.05
CA LEU A 126 -9.29 -11.53 11.85
C LEU A 126 -9.08 -12.70 12.83
N ASP A 127 -9.67 -12.65 14.02
CA ASP A 127 -9.62 -13.75 14.98
C ASP A 127 -10.25 -15.04 14.46
N GLN A 128 -11.18 -14.95 13.49
CA GLN A 128 -11.71 -16.13 12.80
C GLN A 128 -10.61 -16.86 12.02
N LEU A 129 -9.67 -16.14 11.42
CA LEU A 129 -8.52 -16.71 10.72
C LEU A 129 -7.56 -17.37 11.70
N ARG A 130 -7.23 -16.67 12.79
CA ARG A 130 -6.36 -17.19 13.85
C ARG A 130 -6.93 -18.47 14.46
N ALA A 131 -8.25 -18.49 14.73
CA ALA A 131 -8.95 -19.66 15.25
C ALA A 131 -8.95 -20.84 14.26
N ALA A 132 -8.83 -20.57 12.95
CA ALA A 132 -8.69 -21.58 11.91
C ALA A 132 -7.23 -22.04 11.68
N GLY A 133 -6.27 -21.51 12.45
CA GLY A 133 -4.84 -21.83 12.33
C GLY A 133 -4.10 -21.04 11.24
N ILE A 134 -4.72 -20.01 10.67
CA ILE A 134 -4.10 -19.12 9.69
C ILE A 134 -3.42 -17.99 10.47
N ALA A 135 -2.11 -17.79 10.27
CA ALA A 135 -1.39 -16.69 10.90
C ALA A 135 -1.83 -15.34 10.31
N VAL A 136 -1.81 -14.28 11.12
CA VAL A 136 -2.19 -12.93 10.67
C VAL A 136 -1.12 -11.93 11.12
N PHE A 137 -0.56 -11.21 10.14
CA PHE A 137 0.43 -10.15 10.35
C PHE A 137 -0.06 -8.83 9.79
N VAL A 138 0.15 -7.74 10.52
CA VAL A 138 -0.32 -6.42 10.12
C VAL A 138 0.74 -5.36 10.42
N THR A 139 0.85 -4.36 9.55
CA THR A 139 1.56 -3.10 9.83
C THR A 139 0.55 -1.95 9.64
N PRO A 140 0.65 -0.82 10.33
CA PRO A 140 -0.24 0.32 10.10
C PRO A 140 0.03 1.01 8.75
N GLY A 141 -1.00 1.70 8.24
CA GLY A 141 -0.84 2.71 7.20
C GLY A 141 -1.05 4.13 7.72
N ASN A 142 -0.97 5.13 6.84
CA ASN A 142 -1.06 6.53 7.25
C ASN A 142 -2.45 6.92 7.79
N HIS A 143 -3.48 6.14 7.53
CA HIS A 143 -4.83 6.38 8.05
C HIS A 143 -5.08 5.83 9.45
N ASP A 144 -4.28 4.86 9.93
CA ASP A 144 -4.64 4.05 11.10
C ASP A 144 -4.32 4.72 12.45
N LEU A 145 -3.25 5.50 12.54
CA LEU A 145 -2.69 5.92 13.83
C LEU A 145 -2.81 7.41 14.08
N ASN A 146 -3.28 7.77 15.27
CA ASN A 146 -3.42 9.15 15.74
C ASN A 146 -4.11 10.08 14.72
N ASN A 147 -5.00 9.53 13.88
CA ASN A 147 -5.62 10.27 12.81
C ASN A 147 -6.74 11.16 13.37
N TYR A 148 -6.63 12.48 13.15
CA TYR A 148 -7.62 13.44 13.65
C TYR A 148 -8.92 13.42 12.83
N HIS A 149 -8.99 12.63 11.74
CA HIS A 149 -10.21 12.39 10.99
C HIS A 149 -11.07 11.23 11.48
N ALA A 150 -10.67 10.47 12.50
CA ALA A 150 -11.48 9.38 13.07
C ALA A 150 -12.91 9.86 13.40
N SER A 151 -13.90 9.33 12.68
CA SER A 151 -15.27 9.88 12.72
C SER A 151 -16.37 8.83 12.72
N ARG A 152 -17.52 9.22 13.29
CA ARG A 152 -18.81 8.60 13.00
C ARG A 152 -19.65 9.54 12.15
N PHE A 153 -20.50 8.95 11.32
CA PHE A 153 -21.39 9.65 10.41
C PHE A 153 -22.82 9.48 10.89
N THR A 154 -23.54 10.59 11.07
CA THR A 154 -25.00 10.58 11.20
C THR A 154 -25.63 11.14 9.92
N LYS A 155 -26.96 11.05 9.80
CA LYS A 155 -27.67 11.68 8.67
C LYS A 155 -27.42 13.17 8.50
N GLU A 156 -27.10 13.86 9.60
CA GLU A 156 -27.06 15.33 9.69
C GLU A 156 -25.64 15.88 9.88
N ALA A 157 -24.72 15.12 10.46
CA ALA A 157 -23.40 15.61 10.83
C ALA A 157 -22.33 14.52 10.94
N VAL A 158 -21.07 14.96 10.97
CA VAL A 158 -19.90 14.13 11.28
C VAL A 158 -19.46 14.44 12.70
N TYR A 159 -19.21 13.41 13.52
CA TYR A 159 -18.70 13.56 14.88
C TYR A 159 -17.37 12.85 15.04
N ARG A 160 -16.41 13.47 15.72
CA ARG A 160 -15.16 12.81 16.08
C ARG A 160 -15.41 11.67 17.06
N VAL A 161 -14.69 10.57 16.86
CA VAL A 161 -14.67 9.42 17.77
C VAL A 161 -13.25 9.16 18.26
N GLU A 162 -13.10 8.16 19.13
CA GLU A 162 -11.78 7.76 19.61
C GLU A 162 -10.91 7.27 18.44
N LYS A 163 -9.73 7.88 18.31
CA LYS A 163 -8.70 7.49 17.35
C LYS A 163 -7.72 6.52 18.00
N THR A 164 -7.16 5.61 17.22
CA THR A 164 -6.20 4.60 17.70
C THR A 164 -4.82 5.21 17.96
N THR A 165 -4.23 4.91 19.12
CA THR A 165 -2.83 5.23 19.43
C THR A 165 -1.93 4.05 19.02
N PRO A 166 -0.60 4.24 18.86
CA PRO A 166 0.32 3.13 18.60
C PRO A 166 0.21 2.00 19.63
N ASP A 167 0.06 2.32 20.93
CA ASP A 167 -0.08 1.31 21.97
C ASP A 167 -1.42 0.56 21.88
N ALA A 168 -2.51 1.26 21.55
CA ALA A 168 -3.80 0.61 21.30
C ALA A 168 -3.71 -0.30 20.07
N PHE A 169 -3.05 0.13 18.99
CA PHE A 169 -2.83 -0.70 17.80
C PHE A 169 -2.06 -1.99 18.15
N ARG A 170 -0.95 -1.88 18.91
CA ARG A 170 -0.21 -3.06 19.40
C ARG A 170 -1.10 -3.99 20.21
N GLN A 171 -1.98 -3.47 21.04
CA GLN A 171 -2.89 -4.27 21.87
C GLN A 171 -4.00 -4.94 21.05
N ILE A 172 -4.56 -4.24 20.07
CA ILE A 172 -5.65 -4.75 19.22
C ILE A 172 -5.15 -5.87 18.30
N TYR A 173 -3.94 -5.74 17.76
CA TYR A 173 -3.38 -6.67 16.77
C TYR A 173 -2.24 -7.53 17.32
N GLN A 174 -2.24 -7.84 18.63
CA GLN A 174 -1.23 -8.72 19.22
C GLN A 174 -1.12 -10.03 18.43
N SER A 175 0.04 -10.26 17.83
CA SER A 175 0.40 -11.54 17.23
C SER A 175 0.83 -12.53 18.31
N ASP A 176 0.76 -13.82 17.99
CA ASP A 176 1.38 -14.83 18.85
C ASP A 176 2.90 -14.61 18.90
N SER A 177 3.38 -14.25 20.08
CA SER A 177 4.80 -13.99 20.33
C SER A 177 5.71 -15.17 19.99
N ALA A 178 5.18 -16.40 19.92
CA ALA A 178 5.96 -17.57 19.55
C ALA A 178 6.54 -17.48 18.14
N HIS A 179 5.87 -16.78 17.21
CA HIS A 179 6.33 -16.62 15.83
C HIS A 179 7.19 -15.38 15.60
N ILE A 180 7.32 -14.51 16.61
CA ILE A 180 8.02 -13.22 16.50
C ILE A 180 9.50 -13.40 16.81
N VAL A 181 10.34 -13.05 15.84
CA VAL A 181 11.82 -13.08 15.93
C VAL A 181 12.33 -11.85 16.66
N SER A 182 11.84 -10.67 16.28
CA SER A 182 12.29 -9.40 16.85
C SER A 182 11.22 -8.33 16.68
N VAL A 183 11.21 -7.34 17.57
CA VAL A 183 10.35 -6.16 17.50
C VAL A 183 11.26 -4.93 17.61
N ASP A 184 11.00 -3.92 16.78
CA ASP A 184 11.69 -2.63 16.86
C ASP A 184 11.09 -1.78 17.98
N ASP A 185 11.93 -1.25 18.86
CA ASP A 185 11.52 -0.37 19.96
C ASP A 185 11.15 1.04 19.46
N ALA A 186 11.64 1.46 18.29
CA ALA A 186 11.45 2.81 17.77
C ALA A 186 10.19 2.97 16.90
N SER A 187 9.54 1.87 16.51
CA SER A 187 8.39 1.86 15.60
C SER A 187 7.41 0.73 15.93
N LEU A 188 6.46 0.46 15.03
CA LEU A 188 5.62 -0.74 15.06
C LEU A 188 6.19 -1.88 14.20
N SER A 189 7.46 -1.78 13.78
CA SER A 189 8.10 -2.81 12.97
C SER A 189 8.41 -4.07 13.77
N TYR A 190 8.34 -5.22 13.11
CA TYR A 190 8.70 -6.50 13.70
C TYR A 190 9.05 -7.54 12.63
N VAL A 191 9.64 -8.66 13.06
CA VAL A 191 10.01 -9.79 12.20
C VAL A 191 9.29 -11.04 12.69
N ALA A 192 8.66 -11.77 11.77
CA ALA A 192 8.06 -13.07 12.03
C ALA A 192 8.81 -14.19 11.29
N ALA A 193 8.96 -15.34 11.92
CA ALA A 193 9.51 -16.54 11.28
C ALA A 193 8.40 -17.28 10.54
N ILE A 194 8.39 -17.20 9.21
CA ILE A 194 7.41 -17.94 8.39
C ILE A 194 7.83 -19.40 8.28
N ARG A 195 9.10 -19.65 7.96
CA ARG A 195 9.75 -20.96 7.93
C ARG A 195 11.19 -20.80 8.44
N GLU A 196 11.88 -21.89 8.73
CA GLU A 196 13.27 -21.86 9.22
C GLU A 196 14.24 -21.09 8.32
N ASP A 197 13.94 -20.99 7.02
CA ASP A 197 14.74 -20.33 5.99
C ASP A 197 14.12 -19.01 5.49
N THR A 198 13.01 -18.56 6.10
CA THR A 198 12.23 -17.42 5.57
C THR A 198 11.70 -16.52 6.69
N TRP A 199 12.11 -15.27 6.70
CA TRP A 199 11.60 -14.24 7.61
C TRP A 199 10.69 -13.25 6.89
N LEU A 200 9.58 -12.89 7.54
CA LEU A 200 8.71 -11.80 7.12
C LEU A 200 9.01 -10.56 7.96
N VAL A 201 9.52 -9.51 7.33
CA VAL A 201 9.80 -8.22 7.95
C VAL A 201 8.61 -7.29 7.70
N MET A 202 7.90 -6.96 8.77
CA MET A 202 6.79 -6.01 8.76
C MET A 202 7.33 -4.65 9.17
N LEU A 203 7.50 -3.74 8.22
CA LEU A 203 8.16 -2.45 8.41
C LEU A 203 7.13 -1.32 8.54
N ASP A 204 7.14 -0.64 9.68
CA ASP A 204 6.35 0.56 9.94
C ASP A 204 7.03 1.78 9.30
N THR A 205 6.29 2.43 8.40
CA THR A 205 6.74 3.60 7.65
C THR A 205 5.93 4.85 8.01
N VAL A 206 5.03 4.76 8.99
CA VAL A 206 4.00 5.76 9.25
C VAL A 206 4.54 6.90 10.13
N LYS A 207 4.29 8.14 9.71
CA LYS A 207 4.71 9.37 10.39
C LYS A 207 3.62 9.92 11.32
N HIS A 208 2.98 9.05 12.10
CA HIS A 208 1.78 9.38 12.89
C HIS A 208 2.01 10.45 13.97
N GLU A 209 3.24 10.64 14.42
CA GLU A 209 3.62 11.72 15.35
C GLU A 209 3.57 13.12 14.72
N ASN A 210 3.50 13.21 13.38
CA ASN A 210 3.28 14.47 12.67
C ASN A 210 1.80 14.85 12.58
N ASN A 211 0.89 13.97 13.00
CA ASN A 211 -0.55 14.22 12.90
C ASN A 211 -0.98 15.28 13.91
N SER A 212 -1.82 16.21 13.45
CA SER A 212 -2.41 17.28 14.25
C SER A 212 -3.80 17.65 13.74
N GLU A 213 -4.52 18.53 14.43
CA GLU A 213 -5.80 19.03 13.91
C GLU A 213 -5.67 19.74 12.54
N GLN A 214 -4.54 20.37 12.25
CA GLN A 214 -4.27 21.05 10.97
C GLN A 214 -3.75 20.09 9.90
N LYS A 215 -3.10 19.01 10.31
CA LYS A 215 -2.62 17.94 9.44
C LYS A 215 -3.10 16.59 9.98
N PRO A 216 -4.36 16.23 9.74
CA PRO A 216 -5.00 15.12 10.45
C PRO A 216 -4.36 13.76 10.24
N SER A 217 -3.80 13.54 9.05
CA SER A 217 -2.96 12.40 8.69
C SER A 217 -1.80 12.92 7.84
N GLU A 218 -0.59 12.45 8.13
CA GLU A 218 0.62 12.63 7.34
C GLU A 218 0.70 11.54 6.27
N PRO A 219 0.41 11.84 4.99
CA PRO A 219 0.38 10.82 3.95
C PRO A 219 1.76 10.34 3.53
N SER A 220 2.85 11.09 3.81
CA SER A 220 4.21 10.64 3.49
C SER A 220 4.69 9.57 4.47
N GLY A 221 5.57 8.69 4.00
CA GLY A 221 6.22 7.67 4.81
C GLY A 221 7.71 7.93 5.03
N ARG A 222 8.27 7.41 6.12
CA ARG A 222 9.72 7.33 6.35
C ARG A 222 10.05 6.14 7.24
N VAL A 223 11.27 5.63 7.12
CA VAL A 223 11.84 4.74 8.14
C VAL A 223 12.72 5.59 9.07
N ARG A 224 12.61 5.37 10.38
CA ARG A 224 13.42 6.10 11.37
C ARG A 224 14.85 5.58 11.33
N ILE A 225 15.81 6.41 11.68
CA ILE A 225 17.23 5.99 11.71
C ILE A 225 17.45 4.80 12.66
N GLU A 226 16.75 4.78 13.80
CA GLU A 226 16.81 3.66 14.74
C GLU A 226 16.25 2.38 14.12
N THR A 227 15.14 2.48 13.40
CA THR A 227 14.51 1.36 12.67
C THR A 227 15.38 0.89 11.49
N GLU A 228 16.07 1.79 10.79
CA GLU A 228 17.03 1.43 9.73
C GLU A 228 18.19 0.62 10.30
N LEU A 229 18.73 1.02 11.46
CA LEU A 229 19.82 0.29 12.13
C LEU A 229 19.37 -1.06 12.67
N TRP A 230 18.16 -1.13 13.22
CA TRP A 230 17.53 -2.40 13.61
C TRP A 230 17.37 -3.32 12.40
N LEU A 231 16.83 -2.80 11.29
CA LEU A 231 16.65 -3.54 10.04
C LEU A 231 18.00 -4.04 9.47
N GLU A 232 19.05 -3.23 9.52
CA GLU A 232 20.40 -3.62 9.08
C GLU A 232 20.93 -4.82 9.87
N ASP A 233 20.76 -4.84 11.19
CA ASP A 233 21.17 -5.98 12.04
C ASP A 233 20.31 -7.23 11.77
N ILE A 234 19.00 -7.08 11.58
CA ILE A 234 18.10 -8.18 11.19
C ILE A 234 18.56 -8.80 9.87
N LEU A 235 18.78 -7.99 8.83
CA LEU A 235 19.17 -8.49 7.51
C LEU A 235 20.55 -9.14 7.54
N ARG A 236 21.52 -8.58 8.29
CA ARG A 236 22.83 -9.21 8.50
C ARG A 236 22.70 -10.59 9.14
N ARG A 237 21.88 -10.72 10.19
CA ARG A 237 21.68 -12.02 10.86
C ARG A 237 20.97 -13.03 9.97
N ALA A 238 20.01 -12.57 9.16
CA ALA A 238 19.34 -13.41 8.20
C ALA A 238 20.34 -13.96 7.17
N ASP A 239 21.22 -13.11 6.63
CA ASP A 239 22.29 -13.49 5.71
C ASP A 239 23.27 -14.49 6.35
N GLU A 240 23.73 -14.23 7.58
CA GLU A 240 24.61 -15.14 8.34
C GLU A 240 23.99 -16.53 8.58
N GLN A 241 22.65 -16.61 8.62
CA GLN A 241 21.89 -17.85 8.85
C GLN A 241 21.33 -18.46 7.56
N GLY A 242 21.53 -17.83 6.41
CA GLY A 242 20.97 -18.28 5.12
C GLY A 242 19.44 -18.15 5.05
N ILE A 243 18.87 -17.20 5.78
CA ILE A 243 17.43 -16.93 5.83
C ILE A 243 17.08 -15.86 4.80
N GLN A 244 16.09 -16.12 3.94
CA GLN A 244 15.58 -15.17 2.96
C GLN A 244 14.57 -14.20 3.61
N PRO A 245 14.80 -12.88 3.56
CA PRO A 245 13.82 -11.90 4.00
C PRO A 245 12.77 -11.63 2.91
N LEU A 246 11.50 -11.56 3.32
CA LEU A 246 10.39 -10.93 2.61
C LEU A 246 10.03 -9.65 3.35
N VAL A 247 10.06 -8.50 2.69
CA VAL A 247 9.80 -7.22 3.36
C VAL A 247 8.47 -6.64 2.93
N VAL A 248 7.69 -6.16 3.90
CA VAL A 248 6.37 -5.56 3.71
C VAL A 248 6.34 -4.21 4.40
N SER A 249 5.84 -3.20 3.71
CA SER A 249 5.52 -1.91 4.32
C SER A 249 4.30 -1.28 3.68
N HIS A 250 3.74 -0.24 4.27
CA HIS A 250 2.60 0.45 3.68
C HIS A 250 2.99 1.29 2.46
N HIS A 251 3.97 2.18 2.63
CA HIS A 251 4.46 3.06 1.57
C HIS A 251 5.34 2.30 0.57
N ASN A 252 5.42 2.78 -0.67
CA ASN A 252 6.26 2.14 -1.69
C ASN A 252 7.74 2.41 -1.41
N LEU A 253 8.61 1.48 -1.77
CA LEU A 253 10.05 1.62 -1.70
C LEU A 253 10.63 2.22 -2.99
N LEU A 254 10.05 1.85 -4.15
CA LEU A 254 10.40 2.36 -5.46
C LEU A 254 9.35 3.36 -5.95
N GLU A 255 9.68 4.05 -7.04
CA GLU A 255 8.76 4.98 -7.70
C GLU A 255 7.84 4.19 -8.64
N HIS A 256 6.54 4.17 -8.34
CA HIS A 256 5.54 3.46 -9.16
C HIS A 256 4.94 4.33 -10.28
N HIS A 257 5.17 5.65 -10.25
CA HIS A 257 4.69 6.54 -11.29
C HIS A 257 5.55 7.81 -11.34
N PRO A 258 6.09 8.24 -12.51
CA PRO A 258 7.12 9.28 -12.62
C PRO A 258 6.73 10.66 -12.06
N HIS A 259 5.45 10.89 -11.82
CA HIS A 259 4.91 12.15 -11.30
C HIS A 259 4.08 11.99 -10.02
N MET A 260 3.98 10.79 -9.43
CA MET A 260 3.24 10.55 -8.18
C MET A 260 4.13 9.90 -7.11
N ASN A 261 5.33 10.45 -6.90
CA ASN A 261 6.25 9.91 -5.88
C ASN A 261 6.08 10.60 -4.52
N ARG A 262 5.71 11.89 -4.55
CA ARG A 262 5.59 12.68 -3.32
C ARG A 262 4.45 12.15 -2.47
N ASN A 263 4.78 11.83 -1.23
CA ASN A 263 3.91 11.19 -0.22
C ASN A 263 3.59 9.70 -0.47
N PHE A 264 3.99 9.10 -1.59
CA PHE A 264 3.67 7.69 -1.87
C PHE A 264 4.89 6.78 -1.65
N THR A 265 6.04 7.20 -2.14
CA THR A 265 7.32 6.53 -1.89
C THR A 265 7.90 6.97 -0.54
N ILE A 266 8.50 6.03 0.20
CA ILE A 266 9.24 6.27 1.44
C ILE A 266 10.25 7.40 1.21
N GLU A 267 10.31 8.36 2.15
CA GLU A 267 11.30 9.43 2.12
C GLU A 267 12.72 8.88 2.29
N HIS A 268 13.64 9.35 1.43
CA HIS A 268 15.06 8.99 1.47
C HIS A 268 15.36 7.46 1.42
N PRO A 269 14.82 6.71 0.45
CA PRO A 269 14.87 5.24 0.45
C PRO A 269 16.26 4.67 0.11
N GLN A 270 17.26 5.52 -0.14
CA GLN A 270 18.57 5.11 -0.66
C GLN A 270 19.28 4.11 0.26
N ARG A 271 19.31 4.37 1.58
CA ARG A 271 19.95 3.46 2.55
C ARG A 271 19.25 2.10 2.56
N ILE A 272 17.92 2.08 2.55
CA ILE A 272 17.12 0.84 2.54
C ILE A 272 17.40 0.03 1.27
N LYS A 273 17.41 0.68 0.11
CA LYS A 273 17.72 0.03 -1.17
C LYS A 273 19.15 -0.53 -1.20
N GLU A 274 20.12 0.20 -0.64
CA GLU A 274 21.50 -0.28 -0.49
C GLU A 274 21.59 -1.49 0.45
N MET A 275 20.86 -1.49 1.58
CA MET A 275 20.76 -2.64 2.47
C MET A 275 20.15 -3.85 1.76
N PHE A 276 19.04 -3.66 1.04
CA PHE A 276 18.36 -4.73 0.32
C PHE A 276 19.27 -5.36 -0.74
N LYS A 277 19.99 -4.52 -1.49
CA LYS A 277 20.99 -4.99 -2.45
C LYS A 277 22.14 -5.74 -1.78
N THR A 278 22.61 -5.27 -0.63
CA THR A 278 23.74 -5.88 0.10
C THR A 278 23.38 -7.25 0.67
N PHE A 279 22.16 -7.39 1.20
CA PHE A 279 21.67 -8.61 1.85
C PHE A 279 20.75 -9.46 0.96
N GLY A 280 20.75 -9.24 -0.35
CA GLY A 280 20.01 -10.08 -1.31
C GLY A 280 18.48 -10.05 -1.19
N VAL A 281 17.90 -8.98 -0.63
CA VAL A 281 16.44 -8.78 -0.62
C VAL A 281 15.98 -8.36 -2.01
N ARG A 282 15.11 -9.17 -2.61
CA ARG A 282 14.62 -8.96 -3.99
C ARG A 282 13.17 -8.60 -4.11
N THR A 283 12.39 -8.78 -3.05
CA THR A 283 10.96 -8.53 -3.08
C THR A 283 10.55 -7.65 -1.91
N HIS A 284 9.85 -6.58 -2.23
CA HIS A 284 9.17 -5.71 -1.29
C HIS A 284 7.68 -5.70 -1.66
N PHE A 285 6.81 -5.87 -0.68
CA PHE A 285 5.37 -5.75 -0.88
C PHE A 285 4.85 -4.46 -0.24
N SER A 286 4.07 -3.69 -1.00
CA SER A 286 3.53 -2.41 -0.57
C SER A 286 2.05 -2.22 -0.91
N GLY A 287 1.49 -1.09 -0.50
CA GLY A 287 0.13 -0.63 -0.82
C GLY A 287 0.12 0.88 -1.09
N HIS A 288 -0.79 1.59 -0.42
CA HIS A 288 -0.90 3.07 -0.33
C HIS A 288 -1.32 3.78 -1.62
N ILE A 289 -0.75 3.40 -2.76
CA ILE A 289 -1.13 3.97 -4.07
C ILE A 289 -2.46 3.43 -4.59
N HIS A 290 -3.03 2.39 -3.95
CA HIS A 290 -4.25 1.66 -4.31
C HIS A 290 -4.24 0.95 -5.69
N VAL A 291 -3.22 1.18 -6.50
CA VAL A 291 -3.07 0.65 -7.86
C VAL A 291 -2.29 -0.67 -7.81
N GLN A 292 -2.77 -1.68 -8.54
CA GLN A 292 -1.98 -2.88 -8.79
C GLN A 292 -0.83 -2.56 -9.73
N HIS A 293 0.37 -2.43 -9.18
CA HIS A 293 1.55 -2.04 -9.95
C HIS A 293 2.82 -2.66 -9.38
N THR A 294 3.82 -2.83 -10.25
CA THR A 294 5.12 -3.37 -9.89
C THR A 294 6.19 -2.47 -10.47
N ALA A 295 7.04 -1.92 -9.61
CA ALA A 295 8.24 -1.22 -10.00
C ALA A 295 9.44 -2.17 -9.85
N VAL A 296 10.39 -2.09 -10.79
CA VAL A 296 11.59 -2.93 -10.78
C VAL A 296 12.82 -2.06 -10.97
N GLU A 297 13.78 -2.18 -10.05
CA GLU A 297 15.07 -1.48 -10.13
C GLU A 297 16.19 -2.39 -9.66
N ASP A 298 17.25 -2.55 -10.46
CA ASP A 298 18.43 -3.37 -10.11
C ASP A 298 18.10 -4.80 -9.62
N GLY A 299 17.00 -5.40 -10.10
CA GLY A 299 16.55 -6.73 -9.70
C GLY A 299 15.68 -6.79 -8.43
N LEU A 300 15.45 -5.66 -7.77
CA LEU A 300 14.48 -5.50 -6.69
C LEU A 300 13.08 -5.23 -7.29
N TYR A 301 12.11 -6.05 -6.90
CA TYR A 301 10.70 -5.92 -7.25
C TYR A 301 9.95 -5.30 -6.08
N ASP A 302 9.39 -4.11 -6.28
CA ASP A 302 8.42 -3.49 -5.38
C ASP A 302 7.02 -3.73 -5.93
N ILE A 303 6.26 -4.59 -5.27
CA ILE A 303 4.94 -5.06 -5.71
C ILE A 303 3.89 -4.36 -4.83
N ALA A 304 3.27 -3.32 -5.39
CA ALA A 304 2.13 -2.66 -4.79
C ALA A 304 0.86 -3.43 -5.15
N THR A 305 0.22 -4.04 -4.16
CA THR A 305 -1.05 -4.73 -4.38
C THR A 305 -2.18 -3.71 -4.48
N GLY A 306 -3.07 -3.87 -5.45
CA GLY A 306 -4.24 -3.00 -5.58
C GLY A 306 -5.10 -3.01 -4.32
N ALA A 307 -5.66 -1.86 -3.94
CA ALA A 307 -6.41 -1.73 -2.70
C ALA A 307 -7.61 -2.66 -2.65
N LEU A 308 -7.85 -3.29 -1.49
CA LEU A 308 -9.02 -4.16 -1.32
C LEU A 308 -10.32 -3.35 -1.36
N SER A 309 -10.29 -2.10 -0.92
CA SER A 309 -11.46 -1.20 -0.88
C SER A 309 -11.85 -0.56 -2.22
N VAL A 310 -10.98 -0.63 -3.23
CA VAL A 310 -11.16 0.02 -4.54
C VAL A 310 -11.27 -1.05 -5.63
N TYR A 311 -12.06 -0.81 -6.68
CA TYR A 311 -12.10 -1.72 -7.83
C TYR A 311 -10.68 -1.97 -8.40
N PRO A 312 -10.29 -3.23 -8.71
CA PRO A 312 -11.11 -4.44 -8.76
C PRO A 312 -11.06 -5.32 -7.50
N HIS A 313 -10.76 -4.74 -6.33
CA HIS A 313 -10.75 -5.41 -5.02
C HIS A 313 -9.72 -6.53 -4.94
N LEU A 314 -8.45 -6.18 -5.15
CA LEU A 314 -7.38 -7.15 -5.31
C LEU A 314 -6.79 -7.59 -3.98
N TYR A 315 -6.33 -8.83 -3.96
CA TYR A 315 -5.36 -9.34 -3.00
C TYR A 315 -4.26 -10.10 -3.76
N GLY A 316 -3.06 -10.16 -3.22
CA GLY A 316 -1.94 -10.91 -3.75
C GLY A 316 -1.92 -12.33 -3.20
N ALA A 317 -2.04 -13.34 -4.06
CA ALA A 317 -1.68 -14.71 -3.71
C ALA A 317 -0.18 -14.91 -3.97
N VAL A 318 0.58 -15.19 -2.91
CA VAL A 318 2.03 -15.42 -3.00
C VAL A 318 2.35 -16.86 -2.67
N THR A 319 3.11 -17.51 -3.53
CA THR A 319 3.69 -18.82 -3.28
C THR A 319 5.21 -18.69 -3.31
N LEU A 320 5.87 -19.10 -2.22
CA LEU A 320 7.32 -19.18 -2.13
C LEU A 320 7.72 -20.65 -2.15
N GLU A 321 8.35 -21.04 -3.25
CA GLU A 321 8.83 -22.40 -3.48
C GLU A 321 10.02 -22.74 -2.56
N LYS A 322 10.33 -24.03 -2.46
CA LYS A 322 11.49 -24.50 -1.68
C LYS A 322 12.82 -23.93 -2.19
N ASP A 323 12.95 -23.68 -3.49
CA ASP A 323 14.16 -23.08 -4.07
C ASP A 323 14.19 -21.55 -3.94
N GLN A 324 13.27 -20.96 -3.16
CA GLN A 324 13.11 -19.52 -2.97
C GLN A 324 12.60 -18.77 -4.23
N THR A 325 12.10 -19.49 -5.25
CA THR A 325 11.33 -18.85 -6.32
C THR A 325 10.01 -18.33 -5.76
N LEU A 326 9.75 -17.04 -5.96
CA LEU A 326 8.54 -16.38 -5.53
C LEU A 326 7.61 -16.17 -6.71
N HIS A 327 6.38 -16.66 -6.57
CA HIS A 327 5.28 -16.40 -7.48
C HIS A 327 4.27 -15.48 -6.80
N TYR A 328 3.94 -14.35 -7.44
CA TYR A 328 2.86 -13.46 -7.02
C TYR A 328 1.77 -13.46 -8.10
N GLN A 329 0.51 -13.55 -7.67
CA GLN A 329 -0.65 -13.38 -8.52
C GLN A 329 -1.67 -12.44 -7.87
N ALA A 330 -2.00 -11.34 -8.53
CA ALA A 330 -3.13 -10.51 -8.16
C ALA A 330 -4.44 -11.25 -8.46
N LYS A 331 -5.33 -11.33 -7.46
CA LYS A 331 -6.64 -11.98 -7.57
C LYS A 331 -7.74 -11.02 -7.16
N ALA A 332 -8.78 -10.92 -7.98
CA ALA A 332 -9.98 -10.16 -7.65
C ALA A 332 -10.80 -10.91 -6.59
N LEU A 333 -11.19 -10.19 -5.54
CA LEU A 333 -12.07 -10.71 -4.51
C LEU A 333 -13.48 -10.91 -5.07
N THR A 334 -14.03 -12.10 -4.85
CA THR A 334 -15.44 -12.35 -5.13
C THR A 334 -16.27 -11.94 -3.93
N VAL A 335 -17.05 -10.86 -4.06
CA VAL A 335 -18.01 -10.45 -3.03
C VAL A 335 -19.39 -10.99 -3.41
N PRO A 336 -20.01 -11.84 -2.58
CA PRO A 336 -21.31 -12.42 -2.89
C PRO A 336 -22.42 -11.36 -2.86
N GLY A 337 -23.47 -11.59 -3.64
CA GLY A 337 -24.68 -10.77 -3.67
C GLY A 337 -25.08 -10.36 -5.08
N ASP A 338 -26.32 -9.87 -5.18
CA ASP A 338 -26.91 -9.32 -6.40
C ASP A 338 -27.00 -7.80 -6.25
N TYR A 339 -26.43 -7.06 -7.21
CA TYR A 339 -26.31 -5.60 -7.16
C TYR A 339 -27.06 -4.96 -8.32
N ALA A 340 -27.57 -3.76 -8.09
CA ALA A 340 -28.32 -3.02 -9.10
C ALA A 340 -27.52 -1.82 -9.60
N ILE A 341 -27.35 -1.72 -10.91
CA ILE A 341 -26.85 -0.50 -11.55
C ILE A 341 -28.05 0.38 -11.90
N GLU A 342 -28.01 1.65 -11.53
CA GLU A 342 -29.08 2.60 -11.82
C GLU A 342 -29.41 2.62 -13.33
N GLY A 343 -30.69 2.46 -13.67
CA GLY A 343 -31.16 2.46 -15.06
C GLY A 343 -30.93 1.16 -15.84
N SER A 344 -30.24 0.15 -15.29
CA SER A 344 -30.01 -1.14 -15.98
C SER A 344 -31.23 -2.07 -15.97
N GLY A 345 -32.05 -2.03 -14.92
CA GLY A 345 -33.21 -2.91 -14.75
C GLY A 345 -32.88 -4.39 -14.53
N GLN A 346 -31.61 -4.75 -14.37
CA GLN A 346 -31.13 -6.12 -14.15
C GLN A 346 -30.15 -6.15 -12.97
N ALA A 347 -30.18 -7.24 -12.20
CA ALA A 347 -29.15 -7.51 -11.20
C ALA A 347 -27.85 -7.95 -11.88
N VAL A 348 -26.72 -7.52 -11.33
CA VAL A 348 -25.37 -7.88 -11.75
C VAL A 348 -24.56 -8.35 -10.55
N ASP A 349 -23.42 -9.01 -10.80
CA ASP A 349 -22.47 -9.35 -9.75
C ASP A 349 -21.74 -8.11 -9.20
N PHE A 350 -21.07 -8.28 -8.05
CA PHE A 350 -20.35 -7.18 -7.40
C PHE A 350 -19.21 -6.63 -8.27
N HIS A 351 -18.53 -7.48 -9.04
CA HIS A 351 -17.43 -7.05 -9.90
C HIS A 351 -17.92 -6.05 -10.95
N THR A 352 -19.01 -6.37 -11.64
CA THR A 352 -19.63 -5.49 -12.64
C THR A 352 -20.18 -4.21 -12.00
N TYR A 353 -20.83 -4.33 -10.84
CA TYR A 353 -21.37 -3.17 -10.11
C TYR A 353 -20.25 -2.20 -9.65
N SER A 354 -19.20 -2.72 -9.03
CA SER A 354 -18.05 -1.92 -8.56
C SER A 354 -17.27 -1.33 -9.73
N GLN A 355 -17.09 -2.06 -10.85
CA GLN A 355 -16.47 -1.55 -12.07
C GLN A 355 -17.22 -0.32 -12.59
N VAL A 356 -18.53 -0.43 -12.79
CA VAL A 356 -19.35 0.68 -13.31
C VAL A 356 -19.33 1.87 -12.36
N THR A 357 -19.32 1.60 -11.05
CA THR A 357 -19.23 2.65 -10.02
C THR A 357 -17.89 3.37 -10.07
N PHE A 358 -16.77 2.65 -10.14
CA PHE A 358 -15.44 3.22 -10.23
C PHE A 358 -15.22 3.98 -11.55
N GLU A 359 -15.72 3.43 -12.67
CA GLU A 359 -15.70 4.09 -13.98
C GLU A 359 -16.47 5.42 -13.93
N LYS A 360 -17.63 5.45 -13.27
CA LYS A 360 -18.42 6.67 -13.11
C LYS A 360 -17.69 7.71 -12.26
N ILE A 361 -17.12 7.33 -11.11
CA ILE A 361 -16.34 8.24 -10.25
C ILE A 361 -15.14 8.81 -11.04
N SER A 362 -14.41 7.95 -11.75
CA SER A 362 -13.28 8.36 -12.59
C SER A 362 -13.70 9.29 -13.72
N TYR A 363 -14.83 9.01 -14.36
CA TYR A 363 -15.41 9.85 -15.40
C TYR A 363 -15.81 11.22 -14.87
N ASP A 364 -16.53 11.28 -13.74
CA ASP A 364 -17.01 12.54 -13.15
C ASP A 364 -15.84 13.43 -12.73
N LYS A 365 -14.78 12.85 -12.12
CA LYS A 365 -13.54 13.58 -11.81
C LYS A 365 -12.84 14.11 -13.05
N ALA A 366 -12.77 13.31 -14.11
CA ALA A 366 -12.20 13.76 -15.37
C ALA A 366 -13.03 14.89 -16.00
N MET A 367 -14.36 14.77 -15.98
CA MET A 367 -15.28 15.80 -16.46
C MET A 367 -15.06 17.12 -15.74
N GLU A 368 -15.03 17.14 -14.40
CA GLU A 368 -14.80 18.36 -13.61
C GLU A 368 -13.51 19.08 -14.03
N ARG A 369 -12.47 18.32 -14.35
CA ARG A 369 -11.18 18.88 -14.76
C ARG A 369 -11.15 19.34 -16.22
N VAL A 370 -11.69 18.54 -17.14
CA VAL A 370 -11.66 18.82 -18.59
C VAL A 370 -12.66 19.93 -18.96
N LEU A 371 -13.74 20.10 -18.21
CA LEU A 371 -14.67 21.23 -18.37
C LEU A 371 -13.97 22.58 -18.23
N LEU A 372 -12.84 22.66 -17.53
CA LEU A 372 -12.03 23.87 -17.40
C LEU A 372 -11.28 24.23 -18.70
N TYR A 373 -11.27 23.36 -19.71
CA TYR A 373 -10.56 23.60 -20.98
C TYR A 373 -11.42 24.31 -22.03
N ASP A 374 -12.69 24.61 -21.72
CA ASP A 374 -13.63 25.33 -22.60
C ASP A 374 -13.80 24.68 -23.99
N LEU A 375 -13.78 23.34 -24.01
CA LEU A 375 -14.00 22.53 -25.21
C LEU A 375 -15.50 22.24 -25.40
N PRO A 376 -15.96 21.95 -26.64
CA PRO A 376 -17.32 21.48 -26.88
C PRO A 376 -17.69 20.32 -25.94
N LEU A 377 -18.91 20.33 -25.41
CA LEU A 377 -19.33 19.34 -24.39
C LEU A 377 -19.14 17.90 -24.87
N GLU A 378 -19.39 17.61 -26.15
CA GLU A 378 -19.20 16.28 -26.72
C GLU A 378 -17.73 15.84 -26.69
N GLU A 379 -16.79 16.74 -27.01
CA GLU A 379 -15.35 16.48 -26.92
C GLU A 379 -14.92 16.23 -25.47
N THR A 380 -15.43 17.05 -24.55
CA THR A 380 -15.18 16.89 -23.11
C THR A 380 -15.66 15.53 -22.60
N ARG A 381 -16.86 15.07 -23.02
CA ARG A 381 -17.38 13.74 -22.67
C ARG A 381 -16.48 12.62 -23.20
N GLN A 382 -16.07 12.71 -24.46
CA GLN A 382 -15.19 11.71 -25.08
C GLN A 382 -13.82 11.64 -24.39
N MET A 383 -13.25 12.79 -23.99
CA MET A 383 -12.01 12.84 -23.22
C MET A 383 -12.16 12.18 -21.85
N ALA A 384 -13.23 12.51 -21.11
CA ALA A 384 -13.50 11.91 -19.82
C ALA A 384 -13.74 10.40 -19.90
N THR A 385 -14.37 9.90 -20.97
CA THR A 385 -14.51 8.46 -21.23
C THR A 385 -13.15 7.78 -21.40
N VAL A 386 -12.22 8.39 -22.13
CA VAL A 386 -10.85 7.85 -22.28
C VAL A 386 -10.17 7.76 -20.93
N PHE A 387 -10.22 8.84 -20.14
CA PHE A 387 -9.62 8.86 -18.81
C PHE A 387 -10.22 7.81 -17.88
N SER A 388 -11.55 7.68 -17.88
CA SER A 388 -12.24 6.67 -17.07
C SER A 388 -11.77 5.25 -17.42
N LYS A 389 -11.74 4.89 -18.71
CA LYS A 389 -11.26 3.57 -19.14
C LYS A 389 -9.78 3.35 -18.84
N PHE A 390 -8.95 4.37 -19.03
CA PHE A 390 -7.55 4.34 -18.62
C PHE A 390 -7.41 4.09 -17.12
N ASN A 391 -8.07 4.88 -16.28
CA ASN A 391 -7.92 4.83 -14.82
C ASN A 391 -8.39 3.48 -14.27
N THR A 392 -9.51 2.95 -14.78
CA THR A 392 -10.01 1.61 -14.43
C THR A 392 -9.02 0.50 -14.77
N SER A 393 -8.39 0.58 -15.94
CA SER A 393 -7.38 -0.40 -16.37
C SER A 393 -6.07 -0.25 -15.60
N PHE A 394 -5.66 0.99 -15.31
CA PHE A 394 -4.46 1.28 -14.53
C PHE A 394 -4.59 0.75 -13.10
N PHE A 395 -5.67 1.06 -12.38
CA PHE A 395 -5.94 0.54 -11.04
C PHE A 395 -5.98 -0.99 -10.97
N SER A 396 -6.49 -1.63 -12.03
CA SER A 396 -6.53 -3.09 -12.16
C SER A 396 -5.18 -3.73 -12.50
N GLY A 397 -4.17 -2.95 -12.90
CA GLY A 397 -2.92 -3.48 -13.44
C GLY A 397 -3.06 -4.17 -14.80
N THR A 398 -4.13 -3.90 -15.55
CA THR A 398 -4.47 -4.56 -16.82
C THR A 398 -4.14 -3.71 -18.06
N LEU A 399 -3.42 -2.60 -17.89
CA LEU A 399 -3.14 -1.66 -18.99
C LEU A 399 -2.39 -2.30 -20.16
N LYS A 400 -1.55 -3.30 -19.88
CA LYS A 400 -0.90 -4.15 -20.88
C LYS A 400 -1.90 -4.74 -21.89
N ASP A 401 -3.09 -5.12 -21.45
CA ASP A 401 -4.11 -5.75 -22.28
C ASP A 401 -5.07 -4.72 -22.90
N ASP A 402 -5.41 -3.66 -22.16
CA ASP A 402 -6.46 -2.72 -22.56
C ASP A 402 -5.95 -1.51 -23.39
N HIS A 403 -4.65 -1.22 -23.37
CA HIS A 403 -4.10 0.03 -23.93
C HIS A 403 -4.50 0.29 -25.39
N GLN A 404 -4.58 -0.73 -26.24
CA GLN A 404 -4.95 -0.55 -27.64
C GLN A 404 -6.40 -0.09 -27.80
N GLN A 405 -7.30 -0.67 -27.00
CA GLN A 405 -8.72 -0.31 -27.01
C GLN A 405 -8.92 1.11 -26.48
N ILE A 406 -8.19 1.47 -25.41
CA ILE A 406 -8.20 2.83 -24.85
C ILE A 406 -7.72 3.86 -25.88
N LYS A 407 -6.58 3.58 -26.56
CA LYS A 407 -6.04 4.46 -27.61
C LYS A 407 -6.94 4.62 -28.82
N ALA A 408 -7.81 3.63 -29.08
CA ALA A 408 -8.76 3.66 -30.19
C ALA A 408 -10.02 4.49 -29.90
N LEU A 409 -10.25 4.90 -28.64
CA LEU A 409 -11.41 5.70 -28.27
C LEU A 409 -11.38 7.09 -28.94
N PRO A 410 -12.53 7.63 -29.41
CA PRO A 410 -12.58 8.89 -30.16
C PRO A 410 -11.93 10.09 -29.44
N GLY A 411 -12.02 10.12 -28.10
CA GLY A 411 -11.46 11.21 -27.30
C GLY A 411 -9.95 11.16 -27.12
N TYR A 412 -9.27 10.05 -27.47
CA TYR A 412 -7.85 9.87 -27.14
C TYR A 412 -6.98 10.97 -27.77
N GLY A 413 -7.16 11.21 -29.08
CA GLY A 413 -6.44 12.26 -29.80
C GLY A 413 -6.84 13.71 -29.43
N LEU A 414 -7.87 13.89 -28.61
CA LEU A 414 -8.25 15.21 -28.09
C LEU A 414 -7.36 15.62 -26.91
N TRP A 415 -6.84 14.65 -26.13
CA TRP A 415 -5.90 14.90 -25.03
C TRP A 415 -4.59 15.53 -25.50
N ASP A 416 -4.14 15.23 -26.73
CA ASP A 416 -2.98 15.91 -27.32
C ASP A 416 -3.22 17.40 -27.56
N LYS A 417 -4.46 17.80 -27.86
CA LYS A 417 -4.84 19.17 -28.20
C LYS A 417 -5.16 20.04 -26.99
N ALA A 418 -5.48 19.45 -25.85
CA ALA A 418 -5.97 20.11 -24.64
C ALA A 418 -4.91 20.89 -23.83
N GLY A 419 -3.71 21.09 -24.37
CA GLY A 419 -2.59 21.71 -23.65
C GLY A 419 -1.92 20.76 -22.67
N ASP A 420 -1.13 21.31 -21.75
CA ASP A 420 -0.34 20.54 -20.81
C ASP A 420 -1.02 20.47 -19.44
N THR A 421 -1.45 19.27 -19.02
CA THR A 421 -2.36 19.10 -17.88
C THR A 421 -1.99 17.89 -17.03
N SER A 422 -2.26 17.95 -15.73
CA SER A 422 -1.92 16.87 -14.80
C SER A 422 -2.56 15.53 -15.17
N LEU A 423 -3.81 15.53 -15.64
CA LEU A 423 -4.50 14.30 -16.07
C LEU A 423 -3.92 13.74 -17.36
N LYS A 424 -3.54 14.60 -18.31
CA LYS A 424 -2.87 14.19 -19.54
C LYS A 424 -1.53 13.53 -19.22
N TRP A 425 -0.71 14.16 -18.39
CA TRP A 425 0.58 13.61 -17.97
C TRP A 425 0.43 12.26 -17.30
N TYR A 426 -0.46 12.17 -16.31
CA TYR A 426 -0.77 10.93 -15.58
C TYR A 426 -1.21 9.79 -16.51
N MET A 427 -2.06 10.09 -17.49
CA MET A 427 -2.53 9.08 -18.44
C MET A 427 -1.47 8.66 -19.46
N PHE A 428 -0.70 9.62 -19.99
CA PHE A 428 0.24 9.35 -21.06
C PHE A 428 1.59 8.82 -20.59
N SER A 429 2.01 9.05 -19.33
CA SER A 429 3.17 8.36 -18.76
C SER A 429 3.01 6.85 -18.82
N GLU A 430 1.80 6.36 -18.57
CA GLU A 430 1.50 4.93 -18.51
C GLU A 430 1.09 4.35 -19.87
N LEU A 431 0.30 5.08 -20.67
CA LEU A 431 -0.12 4.61 -21.99
C LEU A 431 1.00 4.62 -23.03
N SER A 432 2.14 5.26 -22.79
CA SER A 432 3.26 5.30 -23.73
C SER A 432 4.10 4.01 -23.75
N GLY A 433 3.97 3.18 -22.70
CA GLY A 433 4.76 1.96 -22.52
C GLY A 433 6.22 2.23 -22.11
N PRO A 434 7.02 1.17 -21.85
CA PRO A 434 6.71 -0.26 -22.05
C PRO A 434 5.60 -0.76 -21.11
N PHE A 435 4.84 -1.76 -21.56
CA PHE A 435 3.80 -2.40 -20.74
C PHE A 435 4.39 -3.59 -19.99
N PHE A 436 4.20 -3.59 -18.67
CA PHE A 436 4.63 -4.64 -17.77
C PHE A 436 3.41 -5.45 -17.30
N ASP A 437 3.63 -6.72 -16.93
CA ASP A 437 2.56 -7.55 -16.36
C ASP A 437 2.50 -7.32 -14.85
N HIS A 438 1.54 -6.52 -14.40
CA HIS A 438 1.39 -6.22 -12.98
C HIS A 438 0.55 -7.25 -12.22
N GLN A 439 -0.03 -8.24 -12.92
CA GLN A 439 -0.91 -9.23 -12.30
C GLN A 439 -0.18 -10.51 -11.93
N THR A 440 0.86 -10.91 -12.66
CA THR A 440 1.62 -12.13 -12.37
C THR A 440 3.12 -11.84 -12.40
N ILE A 441 3.79 -12.05 -11.26
CA ILE A 441 5.23 -11.81 -11.08
C ILE A 441 5.91 -13.13 -10.69
N GLU A 442 7.07 -13.40 -11.29
CA GLU A 442 7.96 -14.48 -10.88
C GLU A 442 9.32 -13.87 -10.56
N VAL A 443 9.79 -14.05 -9.34
CA VAL A 443 11.11 -13.62 -8.87
C VAL A 443 11.91 -14.86 -8.54
N ARG A 444 12.97 -15.13 -9.30
CA ARG A 444 13.82 -16.31 -9.11
C ARG A 444 14.97 -16.02 -8.15
N PRO A 445 15.48 -17.05 -7.44
CA PRO A 445 16.76 -16.99 -6.75
C PRO A 445 17.92 -16.67 -7.73
N GLU A 446 19.08 -16.23 -7.20
CA GLU A 446 20.21 -15.74 -8.02
C GLU A 446 21.22 -16.87 -8.22
#